data_AF-A0A7J2HL66-F1
#
_entry.id   AF-A0A7J2HL66-F1
#
_cell.length_a   1.000
_cell.length_b   1.000
_cell.length_c   1.000
_cell.angle_alpha   90.00
_cell.angle_beta   90.00
_cell.angle_gamma   90.00
#
_symmetry.space_group_name_H-M   'P 1'
#
loop_
_entity.id
_entity.type
_entity.pdbx_description
1 polymer ?
#
loop_
_entity_poly.entity_id
_entity_poly.type
_entity_poly.pdbx_seq_one_letter_code
_entity_poly.pdbx_strand_id
1 'polypeptide(L)'
;PHAFSLIMNLVMMPATFLSTAFFPLESTTSWLRIMIYMNPLTYIVDGLRGCLTNMFSISPWIDLTVTVFLCAATMSIGTYLFNKSEA
;
A
#
# COMPACT_ATOMS: atom_id res chain seq x y z
N PRO A 1 -7.61 24.31 -5.44
CA PRO A 1 -7.90 23.52 -4.21
C PRO A 1 -8.76 22.26 -4.48
N HIS A 2 -9.91 22.37 -5.13
CA HIS A 2 -10.81 21.23 -5.36
C HIS A 2 -10.30 20.20 -6.39
N ALA A 3 -9.59 20.66 -7.43
CA ALA A 3 -9.04 19.77 -8.45
C ALA A 3 -8.01 18.77 -7.88
N PHE A 4 -7.20 19.16 -6.88
CA PHE A 4 -6.24 18.27 -6.27
C PHE A 4 -6.91 17.13 -5.49
N SER A 5 -7.95 17.44 -4.71
CA SER A 5 -8.74 16.44 -3.98
C SER A 5 -9.46 15.48 -4.93
N LEU A 6 -9.97 15.99 -6.06
CA LEU A 6 -10.62 15.17 -7.08
C LEU A 6 -9.64 14.23 -7.79
N ILE A 7 -8.45 14.72 -8.16
CA ILE A 7 -7.38 13.90 -8.74
C ILE A 7 -6.93 12.84 -7.73
N MET A 8 -6.72 13.21 -6.47
CA MET A 8 -6.36 12.26 -5.41
C MET A 8 -7.43 11.19 -5.24
N ASN A 9 -8.72 11.53 -5.19
CA ASN A 9 -9.79 10.53 -5.10
C ASN A 9 -9.85 9.63 -6.34
N LEU A 10 -9.65 10.19 -7.54
CA LEU A 10 -9.66 9.43 -8.79
C LEU A 10 -8.47 8.46 -8.90
N VAL A 11 -7.34 8.75 -8.25
CA VAL A 11 -6.19 7.84 -8.16
C VAL A 11 -6.34 6.85 -7.00
N MET A 12 -6.85 7.31 -5.85
CA MET A 12 -7.04 6.47 -4.67
C MET A 12 -8.08 5.37 -4.90
N MET A 13 -9.21 5.68 -5.55
CA MET A 13 -10.26 4.68 -5.86
C MET A 13 -9.70 3.46 -6.62
N PRO A 14 -9.05 3.59 -7.79
CA PRO A 14 -8.48 2.47 -8.50
C PRO A 14 -7.29 1.86 -7.73
N ALA A 15 -6.45 2.64 -7.05
CA ALA A 15 -5.36 2.09 -6.24
C ALA A 15 -5.87 1.19 -5.09
N THR A 16 -7.00 1.55 -4.48
CA THR A 16 -7.63 0.78 -3.40
C THR A 16 -8.34 -0.46 -3.96
N PHE A 17 -9.00 -0.32 -5.12
CA PHE A 17 -9.63 -1.44 -5.81
C PHE A 17 -8.59 -2.46 -6.30
N LEU A 18 -7.41 -2.00 -6.73
CA LEU A 18 -6.28 -2.84 -7.15
C LEU A 18 -5.43 -3.34 -5.99
N SER A 19 -5.79 -3.02 -4.74
CA SER A 19 -5.16 -3.57 -3.54
C SER A 19 -5.80 -4.90 -3.15
N THR A 20 -5.11 -5.68 -2.34
CA THR A 20 -5.56 -6.98 -1.81
C THR A 20 -6.77 -6.91 -0.89
N ALA A 21 -7.24 -5.68 -0.58
CA ALA A 21 -8.49 -5.43 0.14
C ALA A 21 -9.71 -6.02 -0.60
N PHE A 22 -9.74 -5.92 -1.94
CA PHE A 22 -10.88 -6.40 -2.75
C PHE A 22 -10.53 -7.62 -3.63
N PHE A 23 -9.28 -7.78 -4.05
CA PHE A 23 -8.83 -8.95 -4.83
C PHE A 23 -7.85 -9.82 -4.04
N PRO A 24 -8.27 -11.00 -3.56
CA PRO A 24 -7.34 -11.93 -2.94
C PRO A 24 -6.31 -12.43 -3.95
N LEU A 25 -5.06 -12.52 -3.51
CA LEU A 25 -3.89 -12.93 -4.32
C LEU A 25 -4.05 -14.35 -4.91
N GLU A 26 -4.88 -15.19 -4.30
CA GLU A 26 -5.07 -16.60 -4.66
C GLU A 26 -5.93 -16.82 -5.90
N SER A 27 -6.82 -15.88 -6.24
CA SER A 27 -7.76 -16.02 -7.37
C SER A 27 -7.43 -15.15 -8.59
N THR A 28 -6.27 -14.51 -8.59
CA THR A 28 -5.98 -13.41 -9.51
C THR A 28 -5.02 -13.81 -10.65
N THR A 29 -5.39 -13.49 -11.90
CA THR A 29 -4.58 -13.68 -13.13
C THR A 29 -3.17 -13.07 -13.00
N SER A 30 -2.15 -13.75 -13.54
CA SER A 30 -0.72 -13.41 -13.36
C SER A 30 -0.34 -11.95 -13.68
N TRP A 31 -0.99 -11.29 -14.64
CA TRP A 31 -0.74 -9.87 -14.94
C TRP A 31 -1.24 -8.93 -13.84
N LEU A 32 -2.43 -9.20 -13.29
CA LEU A 32 -3.02 -8.40 -12.22
C LEU A 32 -2.25 -8.58 -10.91
N ARG A 33 -1.65 -9.77 -10.71
CA ARG A 33 -0.74 -10.03 -9.60
C ARG A 33 0.44 -9.04 -9.60
N ILE A 34 1.07 -8.78 -10.74
CA ILE A 34 2.21 -7.83 -10.84
C ILE A 34 1.77 -6.41 -10.42
N MET A 35 0.59 -5.97 -10.86
CA MET A 35 0.02 -4.67 -10.48
C MET A 35 -0.26 -4.57 -8.97
N ILE A 36 -0.75 -5.66 -8.37
CA ILE A 36 -1.03 -5.76 -6.93
C ILE A 36 0.27 -5.72 -6.11
N TYR A 37 1.32 -6.45 -6.52
CA TYR A 37 2.63 -6.44 -5.83
C TYR A 37 3.37 -5.10 -5.96
N MET A 38 3.11 -4.33 -7.02
CA MET A 38 3.63 -2.97 -7.18
C MET A 38 2.92 -1.96 -6.26
N ASN A 39 1.71 -2.29 -5.79
CA ASN A 39 0.95 -1.38 -4.95
C ASN A 39 1.40 -1.52 -3.47
N PRO A 40 1.99 -0.49 -2.86
CA PRO A 40 2.45 -0.58 -1.47
C PRO A 40 1.31 -0.79 -0.46
N LEU A 41 0.08 -0.39 -0.81
CA LEU A 41 -1.10 -0.58 0.04
C LEU A 41 -1.44 -2.06 0.22
N THR A 42 -1.07 -2.91 -0.75
CA THR A 42 -1.28 -4.36 -0.69
C THR A 42 -0.60 -5.00 0.52
N TYR A 43 0.67 -4.67 0.78
CA TYR A 43 1.44 -5.29 1.87
C TYR A 43 0.90 -4.87 3.24
N ILE A 44 0.41 -3.63 3.36
CA ILE A 44 -0.22 -3.12 4.57
C ILE A 44 -1.51 -3.89 4.86
N VAL A 45 -2.37 -4.04 3.84
CA VAL A 45 -3.68 -4.70 3.99
C VAL A 45 -3.51 -6.22 4.21
N ASP A 46 -2.59 -6.87 3.50
CA ASP A 46 -2.35 -8.32 3.66
C ASP A 46 -1.73 -8.63 5.02
N GLY A 47 -0.74 -7.84 5.47
CA GLY A 47 -0.15 -7.98 6.80
C GLY A 47 -1.16 -7.74 7.93
N LEU A 48 -2.00 -6.70 7.81
CA LEU A 48 -3.06 -6.44 8.79
C LEU A 48 -4.07 -7.59 8.83
N ARG A 49 -4.49 -8.10 7.66
CA ARG A 49 -5.39 -9.24 7.55
C ARG A 49 -4.77 -10.48 8.18
N GLY A 50 -3.53 -10.82 7.83
CA GLY A 50 -2.82 -11.96 8.40
C GLY A 50 -2.65 -11.88 9.92
N CYS A 51 -2.39 -10.69 10.47
CA CYS A 51 -2.36 -10.49 11.92
C CYS A 51 -3.72 -10.72 12.61
N LEU A 52 -4.83 -10.41 11.94
CA LEU A 52 -6.18 -10.54 12.49
C LEU A 52 -6.80 -11.93 12.29
N THR A 53 -6.53 -12.57 11.16
CA THR A 53 -7.14 -13.86 10.77
C THR A 53 -6.18 -15.04 10.92
N ASN A 54 -4.91 -14.78 11.23
CA ASN A 54 -3.82 -15.76 11.30
C ASN A 54 -3.60 -16.55 9.99
N MET A 55 -4.16 -16.05 8.88
CA MET A 55 -4.00 -16.59 7.53
C MET A 55 -3.15 -15.62 6.71
N PHE A 56 -1.89 -16.00 6.48
CA PHE A 56 -0.93 -15.22 5.72
C PHE A 56 -0.83 -15.74 4.29
N SER A 57 -1.23 -14.94 3.30
CA SER A 57 -1.09 -15.28 1.88
C SER A 57 0.34 -15.03 1.36
N ILE A 58 1.04 -14.04 1.94
CA ILE A 58 2.48 -13.78 1.73
C ILE A 58 3.24 -14.13 3.03
N SER A 59 4.53 -14.46 2.93
CA SER A 59 5.33 -14.74 4.13
C SER A 59 5.26 -13.56 5.11
N PRO A 60 4.85 -13.77 6.38
CA PRO A 60 4.58 -12.69 7.35
C PRO A 60 5.80 -11.78 7.59
N TRP A 61 7.00 -12.36 7.49
CA TRP A 61 8.24 -11.61 7.63
C TRP A 61 8.46 -10.60 6.49
N ILE A 62 8.04 -10.93 5.27
CA ILE A 62 8.19 -10.05 4.10
C ILE A 62 7.21 -8.88 4.21
N ASP A 63 5.95 -9.14 4.54
CA ASP A 63 4.94 -8.10 4.70
C ASP A 63 5.31 -7.11 5.80
N LEU A 64 5.80 -7.62 6.93
CA LEU A 64 6.22 -6.78 8.05
C LEU A 64 7.44 -5.93 7.68
N THR A 65 8.45 -6.52 7.03
CA THR A 65 9.67 -5.78 6.65
C THR A 65 9.36 -4.69 5.62
N VAL A 66 8.57 -5.01 4.59
CA VAL A 66 8.17 -4.06 3.54
C VAL A 66 7.30 -2.94 4.12
N THR A 67 6.35 -3.28 4.99
CA THR A 67 5.47 -2.30 5.64
C THR A 67 6.25 -1.35 6.55
N VAL A 68 7.12 -1.88 7.42
CA VAL A 68 7.95 -1.06 8.33
C VAL A 68 8.91 -0.17 7.53
N PHE A 69 9.54 -0.72 6.49
CA PHE A 69 10.42 0.05 5.60
C PHE A 69 9.65 1.19 4.91
N LEU A 70 8.46 0.92 4.39
CA LEU A 70 7.62 1.93 3.75
C LEU A 70 7.18 3.02 4.74
N CYS A 71 6.79 2.65 5.96
CA CYS A 71 6.47 3.61 7.01
C CYS A 71 7.68 4.50 7.34
N ALA A 72 8.86 3.90 7.52
CA ALA A 72 10.08 4.66 7.78
C ALA A 72 10.45 5.58 6.61
N ALA A 73 10.31 5.09 5.37
CA ALA A 73 10.61 5.87 4.16
C ALA A 73 9.66 7.05 4.01
N THR A 74 8.34 6.84 4.13
CA THR A 74 7.34 7.91 4.01
C THR A 74 7.47 8.93 5.12
N MET A 75 7.76 8.50 6.36
CA MET A 75 8.05 9.40 7.48
C MET A 75 9.32 10.23 7.25
N SER A 76 10.40 9.59 6.78
CA SER A 76 11.66 10.28 6.47
C SER A 76 11.49 11.30 5.32
N ILE A 77 10.79 10.89 4.25
CA ILE A 77 10.49 11.76 3.10
C ILE A 77 9.60 12.92 3.55
N GLY A 78 8.59 12.66 4.38
CA GLY A 78 7.71 13.67 4.94
C GLY A 78 8.47 14.70 5.77
N THR A 79 9.34 14.25 6.69
CA THR A 79 10.18 15.14 7.49
C THR A 79 11.14 15.96 6.62
N TYR A 80 11.73 15.36 5.59
CA TYR A 80 12.64 16.07 4.68
C TYR A 80 11.93 17.13 3.83
N LEU A 81 10.77 16.78 3.25
CA LEU A 81 9.96 17.72 2.46
C LEU A 81 9.41 18.85 3.34
N PHE A 82 8.99 18.55 4.57
CA PHE A 82 8.48 19.55 5.51
C PHE A 82 9.56 20.56 5.90
N ASN A 83 10.76 20.07 6.25
CA ASN A 83 11.91 20.92 6.55
C ASN A 83 12.28 21.82 5.35
N LYS A 84 12.20 21.28 4.13
CA LYS A 84 12.45 22.05 2.91
C LYS A 84 11.36 23.07 2.58
N SER A 85 10.11 22.86 3.01
CA SER A 85 9.03 23.83 2.83
C SER A 85 9.02 24.94 3.89
N GLU A 86 9.70 24.74 5.02
CA GLU A 86 9.88 25.77 6.06
C GLU A 86 11.13 26.65 5.86
N ALA A 87 12.00 26.35 4.88
CA ALA A 87 13.19 27.12 4.50
C ALA A 87 12.99 27.93 3.21
#